data_AF-A0A358HXX1-F1
#
_entry.id   AF-A0A358HXX1-F1
#
_cell.length_a   1.000
_cell.length_b   1.000
_cell.length_c   1.000
_cell.angle_alpha   90.00
_cell.angle_beta   90.00
_cell.angle_gamma   90.00
#
_symmetry.space_group_name_H-M   'P 1'
#
loop_
_entity.id
_entity.type
_entity.pdbx_description
1 polymer ?
#
loop_
_entity_poly.entity_id
_entity_poly.type
_entity_poly.pdbx_seq_one_letter_code
_entity_poly.pdbx_strand_id
1 'polypeptide(L)'
;TSTLQQEASRKLGFGAKRTMQLAQRLYEGIDIGGETVGLITYMRTDAVILSGEALAAARRLIGKDYGDQYLPANARSFANKSKNAQEAHEAIRPTDLFRRPDQVARHLDKDQLNLYTLIWKRTVACQMEDARFDQVAVDLSSNDNHVVLRANGSVVKFDGFLKLYQEGKDDDSDDEKDRRLPPLKEGQKPDLGKVSIDQHFTQPPPRYTEASLVKKMEELGIGRPSTYASIISVL
;
A
#
# COMPACT_ATOMS: atom_id res chain seq x y z
N THR A 1 -12.11 -4.34 -2.84
CA THR A 1 -12.27 -3.51 -4.06
C THR A 1 -11.93 -2.05 -3.84
N SER A 2 -12.48 -1.42 -2.80
CA SER A 2 -12.20 -0.04 -2.40
C SER A 2 -10.69 0.27 -2.36
N THR A 3 -9.91 -0.55 -1.66
CA THR A 3 -8.45 -0.39 -1.53
C THR A 3 -7.70 -0.53 -2.85
N LEU A 4 -8.17 -1.40 -3.76
CA LEU A 4 -7.60 -1.52 -5.11
C LEU A 4 -7.84 -0.23 -5.92
N GLN A 5 -9.05 0.33 -5.87
CA GLN A 5 -9.39 1.57 -6.56
C GLN A 5 -8.58 2.76 -6.02
N GLN A 6 -8.44 2.86 -4.70
CA GLN A 6 -7.62 3.88 -4.05
C GLN A 6 -6.17 3.80 -4.51
N GLU A 7 -5.55 2.62 -4.41
CA GLU A 7 -4.12 2.47 -4.75
C GLU A 7 -3.86 2.57 -6.25
N ALA A 8 -4.78 2.12 -7.10
CA ALA A 8 -4.69 2.32 -8.55
C ALA A 8 -4.80 3.80 -8.93
N SER A 9 -5.66 4.57 -8.25
CA SER A 9 -5.75 6.02 -8.43
C SER A 9 -4.46 6.71 -7.98
N ARG A 10 -3.97 6.43 -6.77
CA ARG A 10 -2.75 7.05 -6.23
C ARG A 10 -1.48 6.70 -7.00
N LYS A 11 -1.31 5.44 -7.40
CA LYS A 11 -0.04 4.95 -7.97
C LYS A 11 0.00 4.91 -9.48
N LEU A 12 -1.16 4.69 -10.12
CA LEU A 12 -1.25 4.47 -11.56
C LEU A 12 -2.02 5.59 -12.28
N GLY A 13 -2.63 6.52 -11.53
CA GLY A 13 -3.49 7.56 -12.09
C GLY A 13 -4.78 7.00 -12.70
N PHE A 14 -5.19 5.79 -12.31
CA PHE A 14 -6.39 5.16 -12.84
C PHE A 14 -7.63 5.55 -12.02
N GLY A 15 -8.62 6.16 -12.69
CA GLY A 15 -9.94 6.33 -12.09
C GLY A 15 -10.61 4.98 -11.78
N ALA A 16 -11.62 4.99 -10.91
CA ALA A 16 -12.33 3.81 -10.42
C ALA A 16 -12.91 2.99 -11.57
N LYS A 17 -13.50 3.63 -12.58
CA LYS A 17 -14.06 2.96 -13.77
C LYS A 17 -12.99 2.20 -14.57
N ARG A 18 -11.86 2.86 -14.88
CA ARG A 18 -10.75 2.24 -15.63
C ARG A 18 -10.16 1.07 -14.85
N THR A 19 -9.95 1.24 -13.54
CA THR A 19 -9.45 0.18 -12.65
C THR A 19 -10.35 -1.05 -12.70
N MET A 20 -11.66 -0.87 -12.60
CA MET A 20 -12.60 -2.00 -12.63
C MET A 20 -12.71 -2.67 -14.00
N GLN A 21 -12.60 -1.91 -15.10
CA GLN A 21 -12.57 -2.47 -16.45
C GLN A 21 -11.33 -3.33 -16.70
N LEU A 22 -10.15 -2.86 -16.27
CA LEU A 22 -8.90 -3.63 -16.38
C LEU A 22 -8.95 -4.87 -15.49
N ALA A 23 -9.43 -4.74 -14.25
CA ALA A 23 -9.59 -5.88 -13.34
C ALA A 23 -10.58 -6.92 -13.88
N GLN A 24 -11.67 -6.51 -14.53
CA GLN A 24 -12.60 -7.44 -15.20
C GLN A 24 -11.86 -8.26 -16.27
N ARG A 25 -11.06 -7.62 -17.14
CA ARG A 25 -10.29 -8.33 -18.17
C ARG A 25 -9.28 -9.31 -17.57
N LEU A 26 -8.58 -8.90 -16.51
CA LEU A 26 -7.65 -9.77 -15.80
C LEU A 26 -8.36 -10.97 -15.14
N TYR A 27 -9.62 -10.82 -14.73
CA TYR A 27 -10.42 -11.89 -14.15
C TYR A 27 -10.98 -12.85 -15.21
N GLU A 28 -11.59 -12.31 -16.28
CA GLU A 28 -12.20 -13.10 -17.37
C GLU A 28 -11.16 -13.90 -18.17
N GLY A 29 -9.97 -13.33 -18.31
CA GLY A 29 -8.79 -14.05 -18.77
C GLY A 29 -8.00 -13.36 -19.87
N ILE A 30 -6.77 -13.79 -20.00
CA ILE A 30 -5.78 -13.35 -20.99
C ILE A 30 -5.31 -14.59 -21.75
N ASP A 31 -5.10 -14.47 -23.06
CA ASP A 31 -4.50 -15.54 -23.86
C ASP A 31 -3.01 -15.67 -23.50
N ILE A 32 -2.66 -16.81 -22.91
CA ILE A 32 -1.29 -17.16 -22.56
C ILE A 32 -0.97 -18.51 -23.20
N GLY A 33 -0.38 -18.47 -24.40
CA GLY A 33 0.07 -19.67 -25.08
C GLY A 33 -1.07 -20.53 -25.64
N GLY A 34 -2.19 -19.91 -26.04
CA GLY A 34 -3.35 -20.59 -26.60
C GLY A 34 -4.41 -21.02 -25.57
N GLU A 35 -4.19 -20.72 -24.29
CA GLU A 35 -5.17 -20.93 -23.22
C GLU A 35 -5.64 -19.60 -22.66
N THR A 36 -6.96 -19.45 -22.47
CA THR A 36 -7.55 -18.28 -21.80
C THR A 36 -7.47 -18.49 -20.29
N VAL A 37 -6.71 -17.64 -19.61
CA VAL A 37 -6.41 -17.80 -18.19
C VAL A 37 -6.76 -16.54 -17.40
N GLY A 38 -7.63 -16.68 -16.39
CA GLY A 38 -7.87 -15.64 -15.39
C GLY A 38 -6.64 -15.42 -14.51
N LEU A 39 -6.10 -14.19 -14.52
CA LEU A 39 -4.88 -13.82 -13.79
C LEU A 39 -5.16 -13.40 -12.35
N ILE A 40 -6.36 -12.91 -12.03
CA ILE A 40 -6.74 -12.49 -10.68
C ILE A 40 -8.06 -13.13 -10.24
N THR A 41 -8.29 -13.18 -8.94
CA THR A 41 -9.60 -13.51 -8.35
C THR A 41 -10.63 -12.41 -8.61
N TYR A 42 -11.90 -12.70 -8.30
CA TYR A 42 -13.01 -11.78 -8.57
C TYR A 42 -12.81 -10.41 -7.90
N MET A 43 -12.86 -9.35 -8.71
CA MET A 43 -12.47 -7.98 -8.33
C MET A 43 -13.54 -7.18 -7.60
N ARG A 44 -14.76 -7.71 -7.43
CA ARG A 44 -15.85 -7.09 -6.64
C ARG A 44 -16.03 -7.86 -5.34
N THR A 45 -15.23 -7.51 -4.36
CA THR A 45 -15.13 -8.18 -3.06
C THR A 45 -14.85 -7.13 -1.98
N ASP A 46 -15.47 -7.31 -0.83
CA ASP A 46 -15.14 -6.64 0.42
C ASP A 46 -14.28 -7.52 1.34
N ALA A 47 -13.94 -8.73 0.90
CA ALA A 47 -13.06 -9.63 1.62
C ALA A 47 -11.58 -9.27 1.47
N VAL A 48 -10.83 -9.49 2.55
CA VAL A 48 -9.35 -9.35 2.60
C VAL A 48 -8.64 -10.66 2.94
N ILE A 49 -9.40 -11.75 3.04
CA ILE A 49 -8.90 -13.09 3.39
C ILE A 49 -8.24 -13.74 2.17
N LEU A 50 -7.17 -14.51 2.41
CA LEU A 50 -6.54 -15.37 1.41
C LEU A 50 -6.84 -16.84 1.74
N SER A 51 -7.03 -17.66 0.70
CA SER A 51 -7.19 -19.11 0.83
C SER A 51 -5.92 -19.77 1.37
N GLY A 52 -6.07 -20.97 1.97
CA GLY A 52 -4.92 -21.74 2.47
C GLY A 52 -3.89 -22.04 1.37
N GLU A 53 -4.35 -22.28 0.14
CA GLU A 53 -3.48 -22.48 -1.03
C GLU A 53 -2.68 -21.22 -1.36
N ALA A 54 -3.33 -20.05 -1.40
CA ALA A 54 -2.68 -18.78 -1.66
C ALA A 54 -1.66 -18.42 -0.58
N LEU A 55 -1.98 -18.68 0.70
CA LEU A 55 -1.05 -18.49 1.81
C LEU A 55 0.19 -19.40 1.66
N ALA A 56 -0.01 -20.67 1.34
CA ALA A 56 1.10 -21.60 1.12
C ALA A 56 1.97 -21.19 -0.07
N ALA A 57 1.35 -20.75 -1.18
CA ALA A 57 2.07 -20.25 -2.36
C ALA A 57 2.88 -18.99 -2.04
N ALA A 58 2.31 -18.04 -1.31
CA ALA A 58 3.00 -16.82 -0.89
C ALA A 58 4.23 -17.14 -0.04
N ARG A 59 4.10 -18.04 0.95
CA ARG A 59 5.22 -18.45 1.81
C ARG A 59 6.35 -19.10 1.01
N ARG A 60 6.03 -19.99 0.06
CA ARG A 60 7.03 -20.62 -0.82
C ARG A 60 7.74 -19.57 -1.69
N LEU A 61 6.98 -18.64 -2.26
CA LEU A 61 7.53 -17.58 -3.11
C LEU A 61 8.45 -16.65 -2.31
N ILE A 62 8.01 -16.23 -1.12
CA ILE A 62 8.79 -15.33 -0.25
C ILE A 62 10.11 -15.99 0.18
N GLY A 63 10.06 -17.22 0.68
CA GLY A 63 11.25 -17.95 1.08
C GLY A 63 12.23 -18.18 -0.07
N LYS A 64 11.71 -18.48 -1.27
CA LYS A 64 12.54 -18.71 -2.47
C LYS A 64 13.22 -17.44 -3.00
N ASP A 65 12.49 -16.33 -3.08
CA ASP A 65 12.97 -15.16 -3.84
C ASP A 65 13.52 -14.02 -2.97
N TYR A 66 13.06 -13.93 -1.72
CA TYR A 66 13.46 -12.86 -0.80
C TYR A 66 14.29 -13.41 0.37
N GLY A 67 14.14 -14.70 0.68
CA GLY A 67 14.85 -15.40 1.73
C GLY A 67 14.11 -15.41 3.07
N ASP A 68 14.54 -16.30 3.96
CA ASP A 68 13.84 -16.62 5.22
C ASP A 68 13.64 -15.41 6.14
N GLN A 69 14.53 -14.42 6.10
CA GLN A 69 14.39 -13.19 6.90
C GLN A 69 13.14 -12.36 6.55
N TYR A 70 12.60 -12.52 5.33
CA TYR A 70 11.37 -11.85 4.88
C TYR A 70 10.12 -12.70 5.10
N LEU A 71 10.26 -13.94 5.56
CA LEU A 71 9.16 -14.88 5.78
C LEU A 71 8.77 -14.90 7.27
N PRO A 72 7.59 -14.40 7.66
CA PRO A 72 7.13 -14.48 9.03
C PRO A 72 6.99 -15.93 9.50
N ALA A 73 7.22 -16.16 10.80
CA ALA A 73 7.11 -17.48 11.40
C ALA A 73 5.74 -18.13 11.12
N ASN A 74 4.65 -17.36 11.27
CA ASN A 74 3.28 -17.78 10.99
C ASN A 74 2.69 -17.00 9.81
N ALA A 75 1.75 -17.61 9.07
CA ALA A 75 1.00 -16.91 8.03
C ALA A 75 0.20 -15.74 8.62
N ARG A 76 0.16 -14.61 7.92
CA ARG A 76 -0.59 -13.42 8.37
C ARG A 76 -2.06 -13.57 7.96
N SER A 77 -2.96 -13.43 8.95
CA SER A 77 -4.40 -13.45 8.73
C SER A 77 -4.97 -12.05 8.82
N PHE A 78 -5.90 -11.73 7.92
CA PHE A 78 -6.58 -10.44 7.87
C PHE A 78 -8.09 -10.63 7.99
N ALA A 79 -8.71 -9.96 8.95
CA ALA A 79 -10.15 -10.03 9.18
C ALA A 79 -10.89 -8.91 8.43
N ASN A 80 -12.08 -9.22 7.93
CA ASN A 80 -12.96 -8.24 7.30
C ASN A 80 -13.47 -7.24 8.35
N LYS A 81 -13.47 -5.94 8.01
CA LYS A 81 -13.98 -4.87 8.88
C LYS A 81 -15.48 -4.61 8.72
N SER A 82 -16.08 -5.06 7.62
CA SER A 82 -17.50 -4.83 7.31
C SER A 82 -18.40 -5.86 8.00
N LYS A 83 -19.37 -5.40 8.79
CA LYS A 83 -20.38 -6.24 9.48
C LYS A 83 -21.37 -6.93 8.53
N ASN A 84 -21.47 -6.46 7.27
CA ASN A 84 -22.37 -7.00 6.25
C ASN A 84 -21.57 -7.60 5.08
N ALA A 85 -20.32 -8.01 5.33
CA ALA A 85 -19.49 -8.58 4.27
C ALA A 85 -20.12 -9.87 3.73
N GLN A 86 -20.13 -10.05 2.42
CA GLN A 86 -20.52 -11.33 1.84
C GLN A 86 -19.38 -12.32 2.14
N GLU A 87 -19.49 -13.06 3.25
CA GLU A 87 -18.43 -13.86 3.89
C GLU A 87 -17.85 -15.01 3.04
N ALA A 88 -18.34 -15.22 1.81
CA ALA A 88 -17.92 -16.30 0.93
C ALA A 88 -16.85 -15.90 -0.12
N HIS A 89 -16.34 -14.67 -0.10
CA HIS A 89 -15.38 -14.20 -1.11
C HIS A 89 -13.95 -14.10 -0.58
N GLU A 90 -13.00 -14.23 -1.50
CA GLU A 90 -11.56 -14.04 -1.25
C GLU A 90 -11.13 -12.60 -1.59
N ALA A 91 -9.97 -12.18 -1.09
CA ALA A 91 -9.32 -10.95 -1.54
C ALA A 91 -9.01 -10.97 -3.04
N ILE A 92 -8.83 -9.77 -3.62
CA ILE A 92 -8.31 -9.61 -4.98
C ILE A 92 -6.81 -9.93 -4.97
N ARG A 93 -6.43 -11.02 -5.60
CA ARG A 93 -5.05 -11.53 -5.66
C ARG A 93 -4.79 -12.26 -6.97
N PRO A 94 -3.52 -12.54 -7.33
CA PRO A 94 -3.23 -13.43 -8.45
C PRO A 94 -3.82 -14.83 -8.23
N THR A 95 -4.33 -15.44 -9.29
CA THR A 95 -4.78 -16.84 -9.26
C THR A 95 -3.61 -17.79 -9.01
N ASP A 96 -2.45 -17.48 -9.61
CA ASP A 96 -1.16 -18.12 -9.37
C ASP A 96 -0.10 -17.04 -9.10
N LEU A 97 0.55 -17.11 -7.93
CA LEU A 97 1.60 -16.17 -7.52
C LEU A 97 2.92 -16.38 -8.28
N PHE A 98 3.14 -17.57 -8.86
CA PHE A 98 4.33 -17.86 -9.64
C PHE A 98 4.28 -17.30 -11.06
N ARG A 99 3.11 -16.86 -11.53
CA ARG A 99 2.98 -16.03 -12.74
C ARG A 99 3.43 -14.60 -12.44
N ARG A 100 4.73 -14.40 -12.36
CA ARG A 100 5.26 -13.10 -11.96
C ARG A 100 4.97 -12.03 -13.02
N PRO A 101 4.89 -10.74 -12.63
CA PRO A 101 4.65 -9.66 -13.58
C PRO A 101 5.56 -9.67 -14.81
N ASP A 102 6.86 -9.96 -14.64
CA ASP A 102 7.84 -10.06 -15.72
C ASP A 102 7.55 -11.23 -16.68
N GLN A 103 7.00 -12.32 -16.18
CA GLN A 103 6.68 -13.51 -16.98
C GLN A 103 5.41 -13.35 -17.81
N VAL A 104 4.43 -12.60 -17.30
CA VAL A 104 3.16 -12.34 -18.01
C VAL A 104 3.21 -11.05 -18.84
N ALA A 105 4.25 -10.22 -18.69
CA ALA A 105 4.35 -8.91 -19.33
C ALA A 105 4.12 -8.93 -20.85
N ARG A 106 4.62 -9.95 -21.55
CA ARG A 106 4.46 -10.06 -23.01
C ARG A 106 3.02 -10.35 -23.48
N HIS A 107 2.15 -10.76 -22.56
CA HIS A 107 0.75 -11.10 -22.83
C HIS A 107 -0.22 -9.98 -22.42
N LEU A 108 0.28 -8.93 -21.78
CA LEU A 108 -0.53 -7.85 -21.22
C LEU A 108 -0.23 -6.54 -21.89
N ASP A 109 -1.26 -5.72 -22.09
CA ASP A 109 -1.04 -4.31 -22.36
C ASP A 109 -0.43 -3.61 -21.12
N LYS A 110 0.09 -2.39 -21.33
CA LYS A 110 0.78 -1.63 -20.28
C LYS A 110 -0.08 -1.42 -19.03
N ASP A 111 -1.37 -1.15 -19.18
CA ASP A 111 -2.24 -0.84 -18.05
C ASP A 111 -2.65 -2.10 -17.30
N GLN A 112 -2.93 -3.19 -18.04
CA GLN A 112 -3.16 -4.51 -17.48
C GLN A 112 -1.95 -4.97 -16.67
N LEU A 113 -0.74 -4.83 -17.23
CA LEU A 113 0.51 -5.18 -16.53
C LEU A 113 0.69 -4.33 -15.29
N ASN A 114 0.46 -3.02 -15.35
CA ASN A 114 0.57 -2.13 -14.20
C ASN A 114 -0.41 -2.52 -13.07
N LEU A 115 -1.68 -2.78 -13.40
CA LEU A 115 -2.67 -3.18 -12.41
C LEU A 115 -2.39 -4.57 -11.84
N TYR A 116 -1.99 -5.53 -12.69
CA TYR A 116 -1.60 -6.86 -12.25
C TYR A 116 -0.38 -6.81 -11.33
N THR A 117 0.63 -6.01 -11.68
CA THR A 117 1.84 -5.80 -10.85
C THR A 117 1.46 -5.22 -9.49
N LEU A 118 0.54 -4.25 -9.44
CA LEU A 118 0.06 -3.66 -8.20
C LEU A 118 -0.60 -4.71 -7.30
N ILE A 119 -1.51 -5.52 -7.86
CA ILE A 119 -2.20 -6.60 -7.16
C ILE A 119 -1.18 -7.64 -6.67
N TRP A 120 -0.28 -8.10 -7.53
CA TRP A 120 0.74 -9.09 -7.21
C TRP A 120 1.65 -8.62 -6.07
N LYS A 121 2.19 -7.39 -6.15
CA LYS A 121 3.05 -6.82 -5.11
C LYS A 121 2.31 -6.71 -3.79
N ARG A 122 1.04 -6.29 -3.80
CA ARG A 122 0.21 -6.18 -2.59
C ARG A 122 -0.03 -7.54 -1.94
N THR A 123 -0.32 -8.58 -2.72
CA THR A 123 -0.54 -9.94 -2.21
C THR A 123 0.72 -10.54 -1.62
N VAL A 124 1.89 -10.38 -2.25
CA VAL A 124 3.14 -10.92 -1.70
C VAL A 124 3.55 -10.13 -0.45
N ALA A 125 3.53 -8.80 -0.52
CA ALA A 125 3.94 -7.94 0.60
C ALA A 125 3.10 -8.15 1.86
N CYS A 126 1.79 -8.42 1.75
CA CYS A 126 0.95 -8.63 2.93
C CYS A 126 1.30 -9.90 3.72
N GLN A 127 2.10 -10.81 3.14
CA GLN A 127 2.59 -12.03 3.80
C GLN A 127 4.09 -11.96 4.14
N MET A 128 4.77 -10.83 3.89
CA MET A 128 6.17 -10.62 4.26
C MET A 128 6.32 -10.16 5.71
N GLU A 129 7.55 -10.21 6.22
CA GLU A 129 7.92 -9.75 7.57
C GLU A 129 7.80 -8.22 7.72
N ASP A 130 7.56 -7.77 8.96
CA ASP A 130 7.43 -6.34 9.27
C ASP A 130 8.74 -5.60 8.99
N ALA A 131 8.61 -4.38 8.46
CA ALA A 131 9.73 -3.45 8.41
C ALA A 131 10.11 -3.01 9.84
N ARG A 132 11.41 -2.85 10.09
CA ARG A 132 11.95 -2.39 11.38
C ARG A 132 12.71 -1.09 11.17
N PHE A 133 12.41 -0.12 12.02
CA PHE A 133 13.02 1.20 12.00
C PHE A 133 13.68 1.48 13.34
N ASP A 134 14.85 2.11 13.31
CA ASP A 134 15.44 2.73 14.48
C ASP A 134 15.00 4.20 14.50
N GLN A 135 14.24 4.59 15.52
CA GLN A 135 13.74 5.95 15.70
C GLN A 135 14.53 6.66 16.79
N VAL A 136 14.87 7.92 16.54
CA VAL A 136 15.61 8.79 17.47
C VAL A 136 14.86 10.11 17.59
N ALA A 137 14.56 10.51 18.82
CA ALA A 137 14.06 11.85 19.11
C ALA A 137 15.11 12.59 19.95
N VAL A 138 15.38 13.84 19.58
CA VAL A 138 16.35 14.70 20.26
C VAL A 138 15.66 15.99 20.65
N ASP A 139 15.72 16.31 21.94
CA ASP A 139 15.30 17.60 22.48
C ASP A 139 16.56 18.45 22.77
N LEU A 140 16.59 19.64 22.18
CA LEU A 140 17.65 20.64 22.36
C LEU A 140 17.05 21.83 23.11
N SER A 141 17.39 21.96 24.39
CA SER A 141 16.98 23.09 25.22
C SER A 141 17.94 24.27 25.08
N SER A 142 17.40 25.49 25.09
CA SER A 142 18.20 26.70 25.29
C SER A 142 18.85 26.70 26.68
N ASN A 143 19.93 27.47 26.86
CA ASN A 143 20.66 27.53 28.14
C ASN A 143 19.78 27.97 29.33
N ASP A 144 18.75 28.77 29.07
CA ASP A 144 17.77 29.23 30.04
C ASP A 144 16.55 28.29 30.17
N ASN A 145 16.47 27.23 29.38
CA ASN A 145 15.36 26.27 29.28
C ASN A 145 14.01 26.87 28.86
N HIS A 146 13.98 28.07 28.26
CA HIS A 146 12.75 28.70 27.78
C HIS A 146 12.28 28.15 26.42
N VAL A 147 13.19 27.60 25.61
CA VAL A 147 12.91 27.08 24.28
C VAL A 147 13.43 25.65 24.18
N VAL A 148 12.61 24.75 23.63
CA VAL A 148 13.02 23.38 23.29
C VAL A 148 12.76 23.15 21.81
N LEU A 149 13.82 22.81 21.08
CA LEU A 149 13.73 22.35 19.70
C LEU A 149 13.73 20.83 19.67
N ARG A 150 12.75 20.22 19.01
CA ARG A 150 12.68 18.77 18.82
C ARG A 150 13.05 18.39 17.39
N ALA A 151 13.99 17.46 17.27
CA ALA A 151 14.30 16.80 16.01
C ALA A 151 13.97 15.31 16.11
N ASN A 152 13.27 14.78 15.10
CA ASN A 152 12.98 13.35 14.99
C ASN A 152 13.73 12.77 13.79
N GLY A 153 14.37 11.63 14.01
CA GLY A 153 15.00 10.84 12.97
C GLY A 153 14.50 9.41 12.94
N SER A 154 14.57 8.81 11.77
CA SER A 154 14.19 7.42 11.52
C SER A 154 15.12 6.84 10.47
N VAL A 155 15.59 5.62 10.70
CA VAL A 155 16.43 4.87 9.75
C VAL A 155 15.84 3.47 9.58
N VAL A 156 15.72 3.01 8.32
CA VAL A 156 15.31 1.64 8.03
C VAL A 156 16.41 0.67 8.43
N LYS A 157 16.14 -0.18 9.43
CA LYS A 157 17.04 -1.28 9.84
C LYS A 157 16.77 -2.56 9.06
N PHE A 158 15.50 -2.78 8.71
CA PHE A 158 15.06 -3.89 7.87
C PHE A 158 13.82 -3.43 7.09
N ASP A 159 13.84 -3.58 5.77
CA ASP A 159 12.79 -3.08 4.89
C ASP A 159 11.54 -3.98 4.88
N GLY A 160 11.65 -5.26 5.23
CA GLY A 160 10.51 -6.17 5.33
C GLY A 160 9.61 -6.12 4.09
N PHE A 161 8.30 -6.02 4.30
CA PHE A 161 7.32 -5.87 3.22
C PHE A 161 7.48 -4.58 2.38
N LEU A 162 8.14 -3.53 2.90
CA LEU A 162 8.35 -2.26 2.17
C LEU A 162 9.28 -2.43 0.98
N LYS A 163 10.05 -3.52 0.94
CA LYS A 163 10.83 -3.95 -0.23
C LYS A 163 9.97 -4.10 -1.48
N LEU A 164 8.72 -4.53 -1.31
CA LEU A 164 7.78 -4.74 -2.42
C LEU A 164 6.69 -3.70 -2.49
N TYR A 165 6.19 -3.24 -1.35
CA TYR A 165 4.98 -2.43 -1.32
C TYR A 165 5.03 -1.34 -0.26
N GLN A 166 4.78 -0.11 -0.69
CA GLN A 166 4.51 1.04 0.18
C GLN A 166 3.16 1.61 -0.25
N GLU A 167 2.24 1.92 0.67
CA GLU A 167 0.97 2.56 0.30
C GLU A 167 1.18 3.95 -0.30
N GLY A 168 0.31 4.33 -1.23
CA GLY A 168 0.28 5.73 -1.70
C GLY A 168 -0.32 6.64 -0.61
N LYS A 169 0.18 7.86 -0.49
CA LYS A 169 -0.48 8.92 0.29
C LYS A 169 -1.27 9.83 -0.67
N ASP A 170 -2.39 10.37 -0.19
CA ASP A 170 -3.21 11.30 -0.98
C ASP A 170 -2.59 12.71 -1.05
N ASP A 171 -1.77 13.07 -0.04
CA ASP A 171 -0.99 14.30 0.02
C ASP A 171 0.51 13.98 0.01
N ASP A 172 1.26 14.65 -0.88
CA ASP A 172 2.72 14.65 -0.95
C ASP A 172 3.31 15.39 0.27
N SER A 173 3.21 14.78 1.44
CA SER A 173 4.14 15.07 2.54
C SER A 173 5.34 14.15 2.37
N ASP A 174 6.32 14.62 1.60
CA ASP A 174 7.62 13.98 1.32
C ASP A 174 8.50 13.77 2.59
N ASP A 175 7.91 13.87 3.77
CA ASP A 175 8.60 14.14 5.03
C ASP A 175 9.04 12.89 5.82
N GLU A 176 8.73 11.68 5.35
CA GLU A 176 8.99 10.46 6.12
C GLU A 176 10.10 9.56 5.58
N LYS A 177 10.73 9.90 4.44
CA LYS A 177 11.80 9.07 3.89
C LYS A 177 13.16 9.52 4.44
N ASP A 178 13.69 8.71 5.35
CA ASP A 178 15.05 8.76 5.90
C ASP A 178 15.51 10.14 6.42
N ARG A 179 14.82 10.64 7.45
CA ARG A 179 15.38 11.70 8.30
C ARG A 179 16.46 11.11 9.20
N ARG A 180 17.69 10.99 8.69
CA ARG A 180 18.81 10.52 9.52
C ARG A 180 19.34 11.65 10.39
N LEU A 181 19.32 11.44 11.70
CA LEU A 181 20.02 12.33 12.64
C LEU A 181 21.49 11.91 12.77
N PRO A 182 22.42 12.86 12.97
CA PRO A 182 23.79 12.55 13.30
C PRO A 182 23.87 11.86 14.68
N PRO A 183 24.96 11.11 14.96
CA PRO A 183 25.18 10.58 16.29
C PRO A 183 25.30 11.73 17.30
N LEU A 184 24.49 11.68 18.35
CA LEU A 184 24.44 12.66 19.42
C LEU A 184 24.59 11.96 20.77
N LYS A 185 25.10 12.68 21.76
CA LYS A 185 25.21 12.21 23.15
C LYS A 185 24.45 13.12 24.09
N GLU A 186 23.90 12.56 25.16
CA GLU A 186 23.30 13.36 26.22
C GLU A 186 24.34 14.34 26.80
N GLY A 187 23.91 15.59 27.03
CA GLY A 187 24.78 16.67 27.49
C GLY A 187 25.69 17.28 26.42
N GLN A 188 25.66 16.79 25.17
CA GLN A 188 26.36 17.42 24.06
C GLN A 188 25.80 18.83 23.81
N LYS A 189 26.69 19.78 23.55
CA LYS A 189 26.37 21.19 23.27
C LYS A 189 26.68 21.50 21.81
N PRO A 190 25.76 21.21 20.86
CA PRO A 190 25.98 21.54 19.46
C PRO A 190 25.96 23.06 19.25
N ASP A 191 26.73 23.54 18.27
CA ASP A 191 26.71 24.95 17.89
C ASP A 191 25.36 25.32 17.28
N LEU A 192 24.86 26.51 17.62
CA LEU A 192 23.64 27.05 17.02
C LEU A 192 23.91 27.48 15.59
N GLY A 193 23.25 26.83 14.64
CA GLY A 193 23.27 27.22 13.23
C GLY A 193 22.36 28.41 12.92
N LYS A 194 22.00 28.55 11.64
CA LYS A 194 21.03 29.55 11.19
C LYS A 194 19.66 29.27 11.83
N VAL A 195 19.06 30.29 12.43
CA VAL A 195 17.68 30.25 12.92
C VAL A 195 16.76 30.94 11.90
N SER A 196 15.79 30.21 11.37
CA SER A 196 14.68 30.77 10.57
C SER A 196 13.40 30.80 11.39
N ILE A 197 12.56 31.80 11.12
CA ILE A 197 11.21 31.88 11.66
C ILE A 197 10.28 31.60 10.49
N ASP A 198 9.62 30.44 10.54
CA ASP A 198 8.67 30.03 9.52
C ASP A 198 7.26 30.23 10.06
N GLN A 199 6.47 31.04 9.36
CA GLN A 199 5.07 31.26 9.67
C GLN A 199 4.21 30.29 8.85
N HIS A 200 3.41 29.48 9.53
CA HIS A 200 2.45 28.59 8.89
C HIS A 200 1.03 29.13 9.03
N PHE A 201 0.21 28.89 8.00
CA PHE A 201 -1.22 29.17 8.01
C PHE A 201 -1.99 27.86 7.94
N THR A 202 -3.12 27.80 8.62
CA THR A 202 -4.05 26.67 8.50
C THR A 202 -4.59 26.62 7.07
N GLN A 203 -4.46 25.48 6.42
CA GLN A 203 -5.06 25.23 5.12
C GLN A 203 -6.51 24.74 5.29
N PRO A 204 -7.42 25.07 4.36
CA PRO A 204 -8.75 24.45 4.35
C PRO A 204 -8.62 22.94 4.10
N PRO A 205 -9.63 22.14 4.47
CA PRO A 205 -9.64 20.71 4.18
C PRO A 205 -9.43 20.44 2.67
N PRO A 206 -8.60 19.45 2.29
CA PRO A 206 -8.35 19.16 0.89
C PRO A 206 -9.63 18.70 0.19
N ARG A 207 -9.73 18.97 -1.11
CA ARG A 207 -10.82 18.45 -1.95
C ARG A 207 -10.69 16.93 -2.09
N TYR A 208 -11.80 16.28 -2.41
CA TYR A 208 -11.79 14.85 -2.69
C TYR A 208 -11.11 14.54 -4.02
N THR A 209 -10.20 13.57 -4.01
CA THR A 209 -9.78 12.80 -5.18
C THR A 209 -10.74 11.61 -5.34
N GLU A 210 -10.69 10.90 -6.47
CA GLU A 210 -11.45 9.64 -6.58
C GLU A 210 -11.07 8.65 -5.46
N ALA A 211 -9.77 8.55 -5.12
CA ALA A 211 -9.31 7.69 -4.03
C ALA A 211 -9.92 8.09 -2.68
N SER A 212 -9.81 9.36 -2.30
CA SER A 212 -10.32 9.81 -1.00
C SER A 212 -11.85 9.81 -0.95
N LEU A 213 -12.54 9.96 -2.08
CA LEU A 213 -13.99 9.79 -2.18
C LEU A 213 -14.42 8.33 -1.99
N VAL A 214 -13.77 7.36 -2.67
CA VAL A 214 -14.02 5.92 -2.47
C VAL A 214 -13.81 5.54 -1.01
N LYS A 215 -12.71 6.01 -0.41
CA LYS A 215 -12.41 5.79 1.01
C LYS A 215 -13.53 6.33 1.89
N LYS A 216 -13.97 7.57 1.64
CA LYS A 216 -15.02 8.20 2.44
C LYS A 216 -16.36 7.49 2.33
N MET A 217 -16.71 7.05 1.12
CA MET A 217 -17.91 6.25 0.86
C MET A 217 -17.89 4.93 1.65
N GLU A 218 -16.76 4.21 1.62
CA GLU A 218 -16.57 2.99 2.42
C GLU A 218 -16.71 3.23 3.92
N GLU A 219 -16.06 4.26 4.46
CA GLU A 219 -16.15 4.66 5.87
C GLU A 219 -17.59 4.95 6.31
N LEU A 220 -18.37 5.61 5.46
CA LEU A 220 -19.77 5.95 5.73
C LEU A 220 -20.75 4.79 5.44
N GLY A 221 -20.26 3.66 4.93
CA GLY A 221 -21.09 2.53 4.51
C GLY A 221 -21.96 2.82 3.28
N ILE A 222 -21.64 3.88 2.54
CA ILE A 222 -22.31 4.32 1.31
C ILE A 222 -21.62 3.66 0.12
N GLY A 223 -22.39 3.04 -0.77
CA GLY A 223 -21.83 2.27 -1.88
C GLY A 223 -21.28 0.89 -1.45
N ARG A 224 -20.93 0.09 -2.44
CA ARG A 224 -20.47 -1.30 -2.34
C ARG A 224 -19.39 -1.53 -3.39
N PRO A 225 -18.61 -2.63 -3.31
CA PRO A 225 -17.66 -3.01 -4.36
C PRO A 225 -18.19 -2.92 -5.79
N SER A 226 -19.48 -3.20 -5.99
CA SER A 226 -20.16 -3.10 -7.29
C SER A 226 -20.57 -1.69 -7.71
N THR A 227 -20.64 -0.72 -6.79
CA THR A 227 -21.24 0.60 -7.06
C THR A 227 -20.28 1.79 -6.92
N TYR A 228 -19.09 1.64 -6.32
CA TYR A 228 -18.14 2.76 -6.18
C TYR A 228 -17.83 3.44 -7.51
N ALA A 229 -17.43 2.66 -8.52
CA ALA A 229 -17.07 3.19 -9.83
C ALA A 229 -18.26 3.80 -10.60
N SER A 230 -19.47 3.23 -10.44
CA SER A 230 -20.67 3.76 -11.11
C SER A 230 -21.13 5.07 -10.49
N ILE A 231 -21.07 5.19 -9.16
CA ILE A 231 -21.43 6.42 -8.45
C ILE A 231 -20.49 7.56 -8.86
N ILE A 232 -19.18 7.31 -8.88
CA ILE A 232 -18.18 8.32 -9.28
C ILE A 232 -18.39 8.75 -10.74
N SER A 233 -18.79 7.83 -11.63
CA SER A 233 -18.91 8.14 -13.06
C SER A 233 -20.08 9.06 -13.44
N VAL A 234 -21.03 9.32 -12.52
CA VAL A 234 -22.24 10.11 -12.78
C VAL A 234 -22.29 11.43 -12.00
N LEU A 235 -21.23 11.74 -11.24
CA LEU A 235 -21.01 13.02 -10.55
C LEU A 235 -20.22 13.98 -11.44
#